data_AF-A0A4P1KEF4-F1
#
_entry.id   AF-A0A4P1KEF4-F1
#
_cell.length_a   1.000
_cell.length_b   1.000
_cell.length_c   1.000
_cell.angle_alpha   90.00
_cell.angle_beta   90.00
_cell.angle_gamma   90.00
#
_symmetry.space_group_name_H-M   'P 1'
#
loop_
_entity.id
_entity.type
_entity.pdbx_description
1 polymer ?
#
loop_
_entity_poly.entity_id
_entity_poly.type
_entity_poly.pdbx_seq_one_letter_code
_entity_poly.pdbx_strand_id
1 'polypeptide(L)'
;MSAPSPQRDLLRFITCGSVDDGKSTLIGRLLHDLGVVPEDQLATILDADGRPDFSRLVDGLLAEREQGITIDVAYRYFSTAKRSFIVADTPGHEQYTRNMATGASTADAAVILVDARKGVLTQTRRHAHILALMAVKRVILAVTKMDLADWSAEVFARIATEFDTYARQIGLEAQAIPLSGATGDNVVGRGGGWFDGPTLIEALEALPVATAAPDRALRLPVQGVVRPNQDLRAYTGLIASGAVRPGDAVRVVPSGVVSQVARLLAPKGDREAAIAGQAVMLTLTDEIDLSRGDVLCAASDPLEAADQFEATVIWMDEAALLPGRQYDLKLGTRTVSASVTDIRHKVNVNTLEALAARTLELNDIGVCRLSLGADIAFAPYEVDRQLGGFILIDRISQATVGAGMIRFALRRAHNIHRQSIKVDRARRAALKQQTPAVLWFTGLSGSGKSTIANLVEEQLAAEGRHTYLIDGDNLRHGLSRDLGFTDADRVENIRRAAEAAKMMADAGLIVLVCLISPFRAERAMAREMMGDIAFLEVFVDAPLAVAEARDVKGLYAKARRGELTNFTGIDSPYEAPESADAHIQTSKRSAPEAAELILNVLRKTTP
;
A
#
# COMPACT_ATOMS: atom_id res chain seq x y z
N MET A 1 -11.86 9.93 44.83
CA MET A 1 -12.40 9.67 43.47
C MET A 1 -12.38 10.98 42.72
N SER A 2 -11.41 11.18 41.85
CA SER A 2 -11.35 12.36 40.98
C SER A 2 -12.56 12.34 40.04
N ALA A 3 -13.27 13.46 39.94
CA ALA A 3 -14.26 13.66 38.89
C ALA A 3 -13.60 13.38 37.52
N PRO A 4 -14.32 12.78 36.54
CA PRO A 4 -13.79 12.69 35.19
C PRO A 4 -13.46 14.10 34.72
N SER A 5 -12.18 14.33 34.41
CA SER A 5 -11.74 15.58 33.79
C SER A 5 -12.59 15.80 32.53
N PRO A 6 -13.06 17.04 32.27
CA PRO A 6 -13.75 17.33 31.02
C PRO A 6 -12.85 16.88 29.88
N GLN A 7 -13.40 16.06 28.98
CA GLN A 7 -12.67 15.45 27.88
C GLN A 7 -12.20 16.59 26.97
N ARG A 8 -10.95 17.03 27.15
CA ARG A 8 -10.34 18.07 26.31
C ARG A 8 -10.33 17.54 24.88
N ASP A 9 -10.73 18.38 23.93
CA ASP A 9 -10.60 18.05 22.51
C ASP A 9 -9.16 17.61 22.22
N LEU A 10 -9.00 16.67 21.29
CA LEU A 10 -7.70 16.12 20.90
C LEU A 10 -7.41 16.50 19.45
N LEU A 11 -6.29 17.20 19.19
CA LEU A 11 -5.80 17.47 17.85
C LEU A 11 -4.55 16.63 17.56
N ARG A 12 -4.58 15.86 16.47
CA ARG A 12 -3.40 15.17 15.94
C ARG A 12 -2.80 16.01 14.83
N PHE A 13 -1.52 16.35 14.92
CA PHE A 13 -0.82 17.03 13.84
C PHE A 13 0.53 16.42 13.54
N ILE A 14 1.00 16.63 12.31
CA ILE A 14 2.30 16.17 11.82
C ILE A 14 3.21 17.37 11.57
N THR A 15 4.50 17.24 11.88
CA THR A 15 5.52 18.22 11.49
C THR A 15 6.29 17.73 10.28
N CYS A 16 6.38 18.58 9.25
CA CYS A 16 7.03 18.28 7.98
C CYS A 16 8.02 19.39 7.63
N GLY A 17 9.04 19.09 6.83
CA GLY A 17 10.10 20.05 6.52
C GLY A 17 11.37 19.35 6.05
N SER A 18 12.23 20.08 5.34
CA SER A 18 13.50 19.59 4.82
C SER A 18 14.47 19.25 5.96
N VAL A 19 15.58 18.61 5.60
CA VAL A 19 16.72 18.43 6.51
C VAL A 19 17.21 19.80 6.95
N ASP A 20 17.41 19.95 8.26
CA ASP A 20 17.86 21.16 8.93
C ASP A 20 16.85 22.32 8.99
N ASP A 21 15.58 22.15 8.62
CA ASP A 21 14.57 23.22 8.76
C ASP A 21 14.18 23.49 10.23
N GLY A 22 14.75 22.72 11.18
CA GLY A 22 14.60 22.94 12.62
C GLY A 22 13.40 22.23 13.26
N LYS A 23 12.95 21.09 12.72
CA LYS A 23 11.82 20.31 13.24
C LYS A 23 12.02 19.86 14.69
N SER A 24 13.12 19.13 14.95
CA SER A 24 13.47 18.67 16.30
C SER A 24 13.59 19.84 17.27
N THR A 25 14.27 20.93 16.85
CA THR A 25 14.41 22.15 17.65
C THR A 25 13.06 22.79 17.98
N LEU A 26 12.14 22.90 17.00
CA LEU A 26 10.82 23.49 17.21
C LEU A 26 9.97 22.64 18.17
N ILE A 27 9.96 21.32 18.00
CA ILE A 27 9.22 20.41 18.89
C ILE A 27 9.81 20.47 20.30
N GLY A 28 11.13 20.36 20.44
CA GLY A 28 11.81 20.45 21.74
C GLY A 28 11.52 21.78 22.44
N ARG A 29 11.55 22.88 21.69
CA ARG A 29 11.20 24.21 22.20
C ARG A 29 9.75 24.29 22.66
N LEU A 30 8.83 23.78 21.86
CA LEU A 30 7.41 23.75 22.19
C LEU A 30 7.13 22.96 23.48
N LEU A 31 7.78 21.80 23.64
CA LEU A 31 7.64 20.98 24.85
C LEU A 31 8.21 21.69 26.09
N HIS A 32 9.36 22.35 25.94
CA HIS A 32 9.98 23.14 27.00
C HIS A 32 9.10 24.31 27.43
N ASP A 33 8.65 25.14 26.48
CA ASP A 33 7.89 26.35 26.77
C ASP A 33 6.50 26.05 27.36
N LEU A 34 5.98 24.84 27.15
CA LEU A 34 4.76 24.34 27.77
C LEU A 34 4.99 23.67 29.15
N GLY A 35 6.23 23.65 29.65
CA GLY A 35 6.58 23.07 30.95
C GLY A 35 6.45 21.54 31.01
N VAL A 36 6.49 20.86 29.85
CA VAL A 36 6.36 19.40 29.76
C VAL A 36 7.69 18.69 30.06
N VAL A 37 8.82 19.39 29.88
CA VAL A 37 10.17 18.85 30.04
C VAL A 37 10.65 19.03 31.49
N PRO A 38 10.97 17.94 32.22
CA PRO A 38 11.54 18.01 33.56
C PRO A 38 12.90 18.73 33.61
N GLU A 39 13.20 19.42 34.71
CA GLU A 39 14.43 20.22 34.87
C GLU A 39 15.73 19.38 34.77
N ASP A 40 15.69 18.13 35.22
CA ASP A 40 16.81 17.19 35.12
C ASP A 40 17.12 16.80 33.66
N GLN A 41 16.11 16.73 32.80
CA GLN A 41 16.32 16.55 31.35
C GLN A 41 16.85 17.81 30.67
N LEU A 42 16.50 19.01 31.17
CA LEU A 42 17.03 20.26 30.62
C LEU A 42 18.52 20.44 30.92
N ALA A 43 18.99 19.95 32.06
CA ALA A 43 20.40 20.01 32.42
C ALA A 43 21.30 19.13 31.53
N THR A 44 20.76 18.10 30.87
CA THR A 44 21.54 17.17 30.03
C THR A 44 21.67 17.60 28.57
N ILE A 45 20.90 18.60 28.14
CA ILE A 45 20.87 19.07 26.75
C ILE A 45 21.62 20.38 26.51
N LEU A 46 22.41 20.84 27.48
CA LEU A 46 23.17 22.07 27.34
C LEU A 46 24.30 21.91 26.29
N ASP A 47 24.49 22.94 25.47
CA ASP A 47 25.58 23.06 24.52
C ASP A 47 26.88 23.56 25.21
N ALA A 48 27.95 23.73 24.42
CA ALA A 48 29.25 24.17 24.92
C ALA A 48 29.22 25.59 25.55
N ASP A 49 28.23 26.40 25.20
CA ASP A 49 28.02 27.77 25.70
C ASP A 49 27.04 27.80 26.89
N GLY A 50 26.58 26.64 27.37
CA GLY A 50 25.62 26.50 28.46
C GLY A 50 24.18 26.84 28.09
N ARG A 51 23.85 26.89 26.79
CA ARG A 51 22.48 27.12 26.30
C ARG A 51 21.80 25.78 25.98
N PRO A 52 20.49 25.63 26.23
CA PRO A 52 19.79 24.39 25.90
C PRO A 52 19.72 24.15 24.39
N ASP A 53 20.25 23.03 23.92
CA ASP A 53 20.06 22.53 22.56
C ASP A 53 18.81 21.65 22.49
N PHE A 54 17.67 22.29 22.19
CA PHE A 54 16.35 21.63 22.17
C PHE A 54 16.22 20.51 21.15
N SER A 55 17.12 20.41 20.14
CA SER A 55 17.09 19.30 19.20
C SER A 55 17.34 17.95 19.92
N ARG A 56 18.22 17.96 20.91
CA ARG A 56 18.64 16.77 21.69
C ARG A 56 17.52 16.14 22.52
N LEU A 57 16.48 16.91 22.88
CA LEU A 57 15.30 16.37 23.58
C LEU A 57 14.50 15.39 22.72
N VAL A 58 14.51 15.63 21.41
CA VAL A 58 13.72 14.87 20.45
C VAL A 58 14.57 13.79 19.77
N ASP A 59 15.89 14.00 19.72
CA ASP A 59 16.88 13.15 19.05
C ASP A 59 17.16 11.79 19.71
N GLY A 60 16.37 11.34 20.69
CA GLY A 60 16.44 9.98 21.23
C GLY A 60 16.31 8.87 20.16
N LEU A 61 15.83 9.22 18.96
CA LEU A 61 15.69 8.36 17.78
C LEU A 61 16.91 8.35 16.83
N LEU A 62 17.83 9.31 16.94
CA LEU A 62 19.07 9.28 16.15
C LEU A 62 20.02 8.17 16.64
N ALA A 63 19.97 7.81 17.93
CA ALA A 63 20.75 6.71 18.51
C ALA A 63 20.26 5.31 18.07
N GLU A 64 18.95 5.13 17.86
CA GLU A 64 18.37 3.89 17.28
C GLU A 64 18.76 3.69 15.82
N ARG A 65 19.11 4.80 15.13
CA ARG A 65 19.62 4.84 13.76
C ARG A 65 21.03 4.26 13.61
N GLU A 66 21.88 4.40 14.64
CA GLU A 66 23.19 3.73 14.72
C GLU A 66 23.07 2.23 15.05
N GLN A 67 21.92 1.82 15.61
CA GLN A 67 21.65 0.43 16.01
C GLN A 67 20.76 -0.34 15.01
N GLY A 68 20.34 0.30 13.91
CA GLY A 68 19.53 -0.35 12.86
C GLY A 68 18.08 -0.65 13.28
N ILE A 69 17.56 0.00 14.32
CA ILE A 69 16.19 -0.20 14.80
C ILE A 69 15.30 0.86 14.12
N THR A 70 14.34 0.41 13.31
CA THR A 70 13.44 1.30 12.57
C THR A 70 12.31 1.77 13.48
N ILE A 71 12.38 2.99 14.01
CA ILE A 71 11.18 3.68 14.52
C ILE A 71 10.67 4.63 13.43
N ASP A 72 9.49 4.28 12.89
CA ASP A 72 8.94 4.89 11.67
C ASP A 72 8.42 6.32 11.87
N VAL A 73 7.72 6.60 12.97
CA VAL A 73 7.15 7.92 13.32
C VAL A 73 7.11 8.03 14.84
N ALA A 74 7.65 9.10 15.40
CA ALA A 74 7.62 9.32 16.85
C ALA A 74 6.39 10.16 17.26
N TYR A 75 5.65 9.68 18.26
CA TYR A 75 4.49 10.39 18.79
C TYR A 75 4.82 11.06 20.13
N ARG A 76 4.58 12.36 20.22
CA ARG A 76 4.70 13.14 21.46
C ARG A 76 3.34 13.65 21.89
N TYR A 77 3.13 13.71 23.21
CA TYR A 77 1.86 14.08 23.82
C TYR A 77 2.08 15.31 24.70
N PHE A 78 1.27 16.33 24.51
CA PHE A 78 1.23 17.48 25.41
C PHE A 78 -0.17 18.06 25.50
N SER A 79 -0.39 19.01 26.38
CA SER A 79 -1.67 19.69 26.54
C SER A 79 -1.47 21.14 26.93
N THR A 80 -2.36 21.99 26.48
CA THR A 80 -2.50 23.35 26.98
C THR A 80 -3.70 23.43 27.93
N ALA A 81 -4.00 24.64 28.41
CA ALA A 81 -5.24 24.89 29.15
C ALA A 81 -6.50 24.59 28.30
N LYS A 82 -6.44 24.77 26.98
CA LYS A 82 -7.59 24.65 26.07
C LYS A 82 -7.75 23.27 25.44
N ARG A 83 -6.65 22.55 25.15
CA ARG A 83 -6.70 21.37 24.28
C ARG A 83 -5.54 20.39 24.51
N SER A 84 -5.75 19.11 24.17
CA SER A 84 -4.71 18.08 24.13
C SER A 84 -4.19 17.87 22.71
N PHE A 85 -2.90 17.58 22.58
CA PHE A 85 -2.21 17.45 21.29
C PHE A 85 -1.41 16.15 21.20
N ILE A 86 -1.40 15.56 20.01
CA ILE A 86 -0.48 14.49 19.61
C ILE A 86 0.30 14.99 18.39
N VAL A 87 1.63 14.94 18.48
CA VAL A 87 2.53 15.32 17.38
C VAL A 87 3.21 14.09 16.83
N ALA A 88 3.04 13.87 15.53
CA ALA A 88 3.83 12.93 14.76
C ALA A 88 5.07 13.63 14.20
N ASP A 89 6.24 13.28 14.72
CA ASP A 89 7.51 13.72 14.15
C ASP A 89 7.92 12.78 13.03
N THR A 90 8.03 13.33 11.82
CA THR A 90 8.38 12.57 10.61
C THR A 90 9.74 13.00 10.05
N PRO A 91 10.63 12.05 9.71
CA PRO A 91 11.93 12.36 9.11
C PRO A 91 11.78 13.18 7.82
N GLY A 92 12.70 14.12 7.57
CA GLY A 92 12.58 15.12 6.50
C GLY A 92 13.28 14.81 5.18
N HIS A 93 13.80 13.59 5.01
CA HIS A 93 14.64 13.25 3.87
C HIS A 93 13.84 12.53 2.77
N GLU A 94 14.28 12.66 1.52
CA GLU A 94 13.48 12.28 0.34
C GLU A 94 13.09 10.81 0.29
N GLN A 95 13.89 9.94 0.90
CA GLN A 95 13.64 8.50 1.02
C GLN A 95 12.51 8.14 2.00
N TYR A 96 11.96 9.09 2.76
CA TYR A 96 11.03 8.82 3.88
C TYR A 96 9.57 9.23 3.59
N THR A 97 9.18 9.27 2.31
CA THR A 97 7.76 9.45 1.91
C THR A 97 6.85 8.44 2.60
N ARG A 98 7.34 7.21 2.85
CA ARG A 98 6.66 6.18 3.64
C ARG A 98 6.26 6.69 5.02
N ASN A 99 7.21 7.23 5.79
CA ASN A 99 6.99 7.69 7.15
C ASN A 99 6.05 8.90 7.18
N MET A 100 6.22 9.79 6.19
CA MET A 100 5.33 10.93 6.04
C MET A 100 3.89 10.51 5.75
N ALA A 101 3.68 9.59 4.80
CA ALA A 101 2.36 9.06 4.48
C ALA A 101 1.72 8.37 5.70
N THR A 102 2.49 7.59 6.45
CA THR A 102 2.04 6.96 7.69
C THR A 102 1.59 8.00 8.71
N GLY A 103 2.41 9.02 9.01
CA GLY A 103 2.04 10.08 9.95
C GLY A 103 0.85 10.91 9.47
N ALA A 104 0.82 11.29 8.19
CA ALA A 104 -0.23 12.09 7.59
C ALA A 104 -1.59 11.36 7.55
N SER A 105 -1.60 10.03 7.44
CA SER A 105 -2.82 9.22 7.39
C SER A 105 -3.71 9.35 8.64
N THR A 106 -3.13 9.75 9.78
CA THR A 106 -3.85 9.92 11.06
C THR A 106 -3.91 11.37 11.53
N ALA A 107 -3.28 12.29 10.80
CA ALA A 107 -3.21 13.70 11.15
C ALA A 107 -4.51 14.43 10.77
N ASP A 108 -4.90 15.36 11.64
CA ASP A 108 -5.99 16.33 11.44
C ASP A 108 -5.47 17.63 10.83
N ALA A 109 -4.21 17.97 11.12
CA ALA A 109 -3.51 19.16 10.64
C ALA A 109 -2.02 18.89 10.40
N ALA A 110 -1.34 19.81 9.72
CA ALA A 110 0.11 19.74 9.51
C ALA A 110 0.80 21.08 9.77
N VAL A 111 2.04 21.01 10.25
CA VAL A 111 2.95 22.16 10.37
C VAL A 111 4.13 21.92 9.44
N ILE A 112 4.21 22.70 8.36
CA ILE A 112 5.31 22.64 7.39
C ILE A 112 6.33 23.71 7.75
N LEU A 113 7.55 23.28 8.07
CA LEU A 113 8.67 24.15 8.38
C LEU A 113 9.41 24.54 7.10
N VAL A 114 9.81 25.80 7.01
CA VAL A 114 10.66 26.34 5.94
C VAL A 114 11.72 27.26 6.56
N ASP A 115 12.99 26.93 6.39
CA ASP A 115 14.11 27.79 6.78
C ASP A 115 14.07 29.11 5.99
N ALA A 116 13.94 30.25 6.68
CA ALA A 116 13.83 31.58 6.08
C ALA A 116 15.01 31.93 5.14
N ARG A 117 16.18 31.32 5.37
CA ARG A 117 17.38 31.55 4.54
C ARG A 117 17.32 30.79 3.21
N LYS A 118 16.59 29.67 3.17
CA LYS A 118 16.50 28.77 2.00
C LYS A 118 15.26 29.05 1.16
N GLY A 119 14.14 29.43 1.79
CA GLY A 119 12.85 29.57 1.13
C GLY A 119 12.22 28.22 0.75
N VAL A 120 11.22 28.22 -0.15
CA VAL A 120 10.45 27.03 -0.49
C VAL A 120 11.29 26.08 -1.36
N LEU A 121 11.47 24.84 -0.88
CA LEU A 121 12.25 23.81 -1.58
C LEU A 121 11.34 22.78 -2.26
N THR A 122 11.93 21.97 -3.15
CA THR A 122 11.30 20.77 -3.73
C THR A 122 10.69 19.86 -2.66
N GLN A 123 11.37 19.67 -1.54
CA GLN A 123 10.86 18.86 -0.42
C GLN A 123 9.65 19.51 0.25
N THR A 124 9.63 20.83 0.42
CA THR A 124 8.47 21.57 0.94
C THR A 124 7.23 21.33 0.06
N ARG A 125 7.40 21.42 -1.27
CA ARG A 125 6.33 21.17 -2.24
C ARG A 125 5.86 19.71 -2.19
N ARG A 126 6.79 18.74 -2.18
CA ARG A 126 6.49 17.31 -2.06
C ARG A 126 5.68 17.00 -0.79
N HIS A 127 6.11 17.53 0.36
CA HIS A 127 5.39 17.35 1.62
C HIS A 127 3.97 17.92 1.53
N ALA A 128 3.81 19.15 1.07
CA ALA A 128 2.50 19.76 0.89
C ALA A 128 1.62 18.90 -0.06
N HIS A 129 2.17 18.38 -1.15
CA HIS A 129 1.43 17.51 -2.07
C HIS A 129 0.95 16.21 -1.41
N ILE A 130 1.81 15.54 -0.63
CA ILE A 130 1.43 14.32 0.11
C ILE A 130 0.34 14.63 1.14
N LEU A 131 0.44 15.76 1.84
CA LEU A 131 -0.59 16.20 2.80
C LEU A 131 -1.95 16.42 2.13
N ALA A 132 -1.95 17.06 0.95
CA ALA A 132 -3.16 17.25 0.15
C ALA A 132 -3.78 15.90 -0.25
N LEU A 133 -2.96 14.98 -0.77
CA LEU A 133 -3.39 13.63 -1.15
C LEU A 133 -3.93 12.83 0.03
N MET A 134 -3.35 13.00 1.22
CA MET A 134 -3.78 12.39 2.47
C MET A 134 -4.97 13.10 3.10
N ALA A 135 -5.58 14.07 2.41
CA ALA A 135 -6.74 14.86 2.84
C ALA A 135 -6.49 15.62 4.16
N VAL A 136 -5.25 16.01 4.44
CA VAL A 136 -4.90 16.89 5.56
C VAL A 136 -5.14 18.34 5.11
N LYS A 137 -6.36 18.83 5.32
CA LYS A 137 -6.81 20.12 4.77
C LYS A 137 -6.25 21.35 5.48
N ARG A 138 -5.83 21.20 6.74
CA ARG A 138 -5.38 22.31 7.59
C ARG A 138 -3.86 22.32 7.67
N VAL A 139 -3.23 23.36 7.11
CA VAL A 139 -1.78 23.48 7.13
C VAL A 139 -1.36 24.81 7.78
N ILE A 140 -0.33 24.75 8.61
CA ILE A 140 0.39 25.90 9.13
C ILE A 140 1.77 25.90 8.48
N LEU A 141 2.15 26.99 7.82
CA LEU A 141 3.49 27.20 7.31
C LEU A 141 4.31 27.92 8.37
N ALA A 142 5.18 27.20 9.06
CA ALA A 142 6.13 27.76 10.02
C ALA A 142 7.40 28.22 9.29
N VAL A 143 7.54 29.52 9.06
CA VAL A 143 8.78 30.10 8.50
C VAL A 143 9.78 30.22 9.64
N THR A 144 10.74 29.31 9.70
CA THR A 144 11.66 29.13 10.82
C THR A 144 12.97 29.89 10.61
N LYS A 145 13.75 30.04 11.70
CA LYS A 145 15.05 30.73 11.71
C LYS A 145 14.98 32.19 11.29
N MET A 146 13.88 32.86 11.62
CA MET A 146 13.71 34.29 11.37
C MET A 146 14.76 35.14 12.09
N ASP A 147 15.31 34.66 13.21
CA ASP A 147 16.45 35.25 13.91
C ASP A 147 17.71 35.33 13.04
N LEU A 148 17.95 34.35 12.18
CA LEU A 148 19.07 34.33 11.23
C LEU A 148 18.78 35.08 9.92
N ALA A 149 17.53 35.50 9.73
CA ALA A 149 17.08 36.32 8.60
C ALA A 149 16.77 37.76 9.06
N ASP A 150 17.38 38.18 10.18
CA ASP A 150 17.23 39.51 10.80
C ASP A 150 15.76 39.94 11.00
N TRP A 151 14.85 38.98 11.18
CA TRP A 151 13.41 39.20 11.22
C TRP A 151 12.89 40.01 10.02
N SER A 152 13.38 39.77 8.81
CA SER A 152 12.93 40.49 7.61
C SER A 152 11.49 40.16 7.21
N ALA A 153 10.60 41.16 7.25
CA ALA A 153 9.22 41.05 6.79
C ALA A 153 9.12 40.75 5.28
N GLU A 154 10.07 41.23 4.49
CA GLU A 154 10.14 40.99 3.04
C GLU A 154 10.44 39.52 2.73
N VAL A 155 11.42 38.93 3.46
CA VAL A 155 11.77 37.51 3.32
C VAL A 155 10.57 36.63 3.66
N PHE A 156 9.89 36.92 4.77
CA PHE A 156 8.67 36.20 5.15
C PHE A 156 7.58 36.32 4.09
N ALA A 157 7.26 37.53 3.64
CA ALA A 157 6.19 37.77 2.67
C ALA A 157 6.44 37.04 1.34
N ARG A 158 7.69 37.01 0.87
CA ARG A 158 8.09 36.26 -0.33
C ARG A 158 7.82 34.76 -0.16
N ILE A 159 8.28 34.16 0.94
CA ILE A 159 8.12 32.73 1.21
C ILE A 159 6.64 32.37 1.38
N ALA A 160 5.89 33.17 2.13
CA ALA A 160 4.46 32.97 2.35
C ALA A 160 3.67 33.04 1.03
N THR A 161 3.97 34.01 0.17
CA THR A 161 3.30 34.17 -1.14
C THR A 161 3.64 33.02 -2.10
N GLU A 162 4.91 32.63 -2.16
CA GLU A 162 5.34 31.50 -2.99
C GLU A 162 4.65 30.21 -2.56
N PHE A 163 4.60 29.94 -1.26
CA PHE A 163 3.96 28.74 -0.73
C PHE A 163 2.44 28.77 -0.88
N ASP A 164 1.76 29.89 -0.60
CA ASP A 164 0.31 30.03 -0.79
C ASP A 164 -0.10 29.81 -2.26
N THR A 165 0.70 30.31 -3.21
CA THR A 165 0.47 30.08 -4.64
C THR A 165 0.48 28.57 -4.96
N TYR A 166 1.47 27.83 -4.44
CA TYR A 166 1.55 26.38 -4.63
C TYR A 166 0.44 25.63 -3.88
N ALA A 167 0.19 25.98 -2.61
CA ALA A 167 -0.82 25.34 -1.77
C ALA A 167 -2.22 25.40 -2.40
N ARG A 168 -2.60 26.54 -2.99
CA ARG A 168 -3.89 26.69 -3.70
C ARG A 168 -4.01 25.78 -4.92
N GLN A 169 -2.93 25.54 -5.67
CA GLN A 169 -2.95 24.65 -6.83
C GLN A 169 -3.27 23.19 -6.45
N ILE A 170 -2.90 22.78 -5.23
CA ILE A 170 -3.13 21.44 -4.70
C ILE A 170 -4.33 21.38 -3.73
N GLY A 171 -5.12 22.45 -3.62
CA GLY A 171 -6.33 22.49 -2.79
C GLY A 171 -6.06 22.56 -1.29
N LEU A 172 -4.91 23.09 -0.86
CA LEU A 172 -4.59 23.33 0.53
C LEU A 172 -4.78 24.79 0.92
N GLU A 173 -5.26 24.99 2.15
CA GLU A 173 -5.27 26.27 2.84
C GLU A 173 -4.15 26.30 3.87
N ALA A 174 -3.29 27.31 3.79
CA ALA A 174 -2.14 27.44 4.66
C ALA A 174 -2.11 28.79 5.37
N GLN A 175 -1.90 28.76 6.69
CA GLN A 175 -1.62 29.96 7.48
C GLN A 175 -0.11 30.07 7.75
N ALA A 176 0.53 31.14 7.28
CA ALA A 176 1.95 31.37 7.50
C ALA A 176 2.24 32.09 8.82
N ILE A 177 3.23 31.61 9.58
CA ILE A 177 3.67 32.15 10.86
C ILE A 177 5.21 32.25 10.86
N PRO A 178 5.79 33.45 11.03
CA PRO A 178 7.23 33.63 11.22
C PRO A 178 7.62 33.28 12.65
N LEU A 179 8.59 32.38 12.85
CA LEU A 179 9.00 31.95 14.18
C LEU A 179 10.49 31.60 14.26
N SER A 180 10.99 31.45 15.50
CA SER A 180 12.30 30.86 15.76
C SER A 180 12.23 29.83 16.88
N GLY A 181 12.62 28.59 16.57
CA GLY A 181 12.74 27.54 17.58
C GLY A 181 13.90 27.76 18.54
N ALA A 182 14.91 28.55 18.17
CA ALA A 182 16.07 28.83 19.01
C ALA A 182 15.74 29.88 20.09
N THR A 183 15.13 30.99 19.70
CA THR A 183 14.77 32.08 20.63
C THR A 183 13.40 31.86 21.30
N GLY A 184 12.49 31.12 20.65
CA GLY A 184 11.11 30.86 21.09
C GLY A 184 10.10 31.90 20.61
N ASP A 185 10.54 32.90 19.84
CA ASP A 185 9.67 33.93 19.29
C ASP A 185 8.59 33.29 18.39
N ASN A 186 7.33 33.65 18.65
CA ASN A 186 6.11 33.17 17.99
C ASN A 186 5.87 31.65 18.06
N VAL A 187 6.57 30.92 18.94
CA VAL A 187 6.29 29.50 19.23
C VAL A 187 5.15 29.39 20.24
N VAL A 188 5.38 29.86 21.47
CA VAL A 188 4.35 29.99 22.53
C VAL A 188 4.11 31.46 22.84
N GLY A 189 5.17 32.21 23.12
CA GLY A 189 5.13 33.66 23.34
C GLY A 189 5.21 34.45 22.04
N ARG A 190 4.61 35.65 22.03
CA ARG A 190 4.73 36.59 20.90
C ARG A 190 6.13 37.17 20.84
N GLY A 191 6.65 37.34 19.62
CA GLY A 191 7.98 37.87 19.33
C GLY A 191 8.09 38.39 17.90
N GLY A 192 9.27 38.91 17.52
CA GLY A 192 9.52 39.27 16.12
C GLY A 192 8.94 40.61 15.62
N GLY A 193 8.55 41.51 16.51
CA GLY A 193 8.38 42.96 16.28
C GLY A 193 7.23 43.42 15.36
N TRP A 194 7.20 42.99 14.10
CA TRP A 194 6.26 43.47 13.07
C TRP A 194 5.10 42.52 12.79
N PHE A 195 5.13 41.29 13.32
CA PHE A 195 4.10 40.29 13.06
C PHE A 195 3.00 40.33 14.12
N ASP A 196 1.80 40.78 13.73
CA ASP A 196 0.64 40.89 14.63
C ASP A 196 -0.23 39.63 14.69
N GLY A 197 0.10 38.60 13.90
CA GLY A 197 -0.66 37.35 13.81
C GLY A 197 -0.56 36.45 15.05
N PRO A 198 -1.15 35.25 15.00
CA PRO A 198 -1.10 34.32 16.13
C PRO A 198 0.26 33.64 16.26
N THR A 199 0.62 33.23 17.47
CA THR A 199 1.72 32.29 17.69
C THR A 199 1.37 30.89 17.16
N LEU A 200 2.36 30.02 17.03
CA LEU A 200 2.14 28.64 16.59
C LEU A 200 1.12 27.92 17.48
N ILE A 201 1.23 28.05 18.80
CA ILE A 201 0.29 27.41 19.72
C ILE A 201 -1.11 28.03 19.63
N GLU A 202 -1.24 29.35 19.49
CA GLU A 202 -2.53 30.03 19.30
C GLU A 202 -3.23 29.53 18.02
N ALA A 203 -2.47 29.36 16.93
CA ALA A 203 -2.99 28.83 15.68
C ALA A 203 -3.45 27.36 15.83
N LEU A 204 -2.64 26.51 16.46
CA LEU A 204 -3.00 25.10 16.72
C LEU A 204 -4.22 24.95 17.63
N GLU A 205 -4.37 25.81 18.64
CA GLU A 205 -5.55 25.85 19.52
C GLU A 205 -6.81 26.30 18.78
N ALA A 206 -6.68 27.22 17.83
CA ALA A 206 -7.80 27.77 17.06
C ALA A 206 -8.32 26.84 15.96
N LEU A 207 -7.55 25.81 15.57
CA LEU A 207 -7.98 24.87 14.54
C LEU A 207 -9.25 24.13 14.99
N PRO A 208 -10.29 24.03 14.14
CA PRO A 208 -11.42 23.17 14.44
C PRO A 208 -10.94 21.72 14.39
N VAL A 209 -11.16 20.95 15.47
CA VAL A 209 -11.01 19.49 15.39
C VAL A 209 -12.24 18.97 14.66
N ALA A 210 -12.03 18.04 13.74
CA ALA A 210 -13.12 17.25 13.19
C ALA A 210 -13.75 16.48 14.35
N THR A 211 -14.72 17.07 15.02
CA THR A 211 -15.65 16.33 15.87
C THR A 211 -16.28 15.27 14.99
N ALA A 212 -16.38 14.05 15.50
CA ALA A 212 -17.07 12.93 14.84
C ALA A 212 -18.43 13.42 14.37
N ALA A 213 -18.54 13.86 13.10
CA ALA A 213 -19.73 14.54 12.61
C ALA A 213 -20.87 13.52 12.63
N PRO A 214 -21.80 13.59 13.60
CA PRO A 214 -22.83 12.58 13.75
C PRO A 214 -23.80 12.62 12.57
N ASP A 215 -23.82 13.73 11.82
CA ASP A 215 -24.65 13.94 10.64
C ASP A 215 -24.19 13.15 9.41
N ARG A 216 -23.01 12.53 9.45
CA ARG A 216 -22.58 11.62 8.38
C ARG A 216 -23.29 10.27 8.51
N ALA A 217 -23.52 9.60 7.39
CA ALA A 217 -24.12 8.29 7.40
C ALA A 217 -23.23 7.27 8.15
N LEU A 218 -23.88 6.31 8.83
CA LEU A 218 -23.18 5.22 9.52
C LEU A 218 -22.31 4.42 8.54
N ARG A 219 -21.06 4.19 8.94
CA ARG A 219 -20.14 3.20 8.36
C ARG A 219 -19.43 2.45 9.49
N LEU A 220 -19.62 1.13 9.55
CA LEU A 220 -19.05 0.25 10.55
C LEU A 220 -18.39 -0.95 9.85
N PRO A 221 -17.07 -0.89 9.61
CA PRO A 221 -16.30 -2.05 9.17
C PRO A 221 -16.32 -3.13 10.25
N VAL A 222 -16.82 -4.31 9.90
CA VAL A 222 -16.93 -5.43 10.83
C VAL A 222 -15.56 -6.03 11.07
N GLN A 223 -15.15 -6.08 12.33
CA GLN A 223 -13.89 -6.66 12.79
C GLN A 223 -14.06 -8.11 13.24
N GLY A 224 -15.22 -8.46 13.79
CA GLY A 224 -15.48 -9.80 14.28
C GLY A 224 -16.96 -10.10 14.54
N VAL A 225 -17.22 -11.39 14.71
CA VAL A 225 -18.54 -11.93 15.08
C VAL A 225 -18.36 -12.66 16.41
N VAL A 226 -19.17 -12.33 17.40
CA VAL A 226 -19.14 -12.92 18.74
C VAL A 226 -20.43 -13.70 18.94
N ARG A 227 -20.29 -14.98 19.30
CA ARG A 227 -21.39 -15.90 19.62
C ARG A 227 -21.12 -16.58 20.96
N PRO A 228 -21.47 -15.94 22.10
CA PRO A 228 -21.23 -16.54 23.40
C PRO A 228 -22.16 -17.72 23.71
N ASN A 229 -23.33 -17.79 23.07
CA ASN A 229 -24.29 -18.88 23.13
C ASN A 229 -25.14 -18.92 21.84
N GLN A 230 -26.11 -19.83 21.75
CA GLN A 230 -26.96 -19.99 20.56
C GLN A 230 -27.92 -18.81 20.35
N ASP A 231 -28.23 -18.05 21.41
CA ASP A 231 -29.25 -16.99 21.38
C ASP A 231 -28.70 -15.59 21.08
N LEU A 232 -27.37 -15.43 21.05
CA LEU A 232 -26.73 -14.13 20.86
C LEU A 232 -25.67 -14.17 19.76
N ARG A 233 -25.95 -13.46 18.66
CA ARG A 233 -24.96 -13.13 17.62
C ARG A 233 -24.72 -11.62 17.62
N ALA A 234 -23.53 -11.22 18.03
CA ALA A 234 -23.12 -9.82 18.06
C ALA A 234 -21.96 -9.56 17.09
N TYR A 235 -21.91 -8.34 16.57
CA TYR A 235 -20.91 -7.89 15.61
C TYR A 235 -20.10 -6.77 16.22
N THR A 236 -18.78 -6.86 16.08
CA THR A 236 -17.85 -5.90 16.67
C THR A 236 -17.14 -5.09 15.60
N GLY A 237 -16.86 -3.83 15.91
CA GLY A 237 -16.11 -2.95 15.02
C GLY A 237 -15.86 -1.58 15.64
N LEU A 238 -15.00 -0.80 14.98
CA LEU A 238 -14.82 0.62 15.26
C LEU A 238 -15.69 1.41 14.28
N ILE A 239 -16.55 2.30 14.76
CA ILE A 239 -17.36 3.14 13.86
C ILE A 239 -16.43 4.07 13.09
N ALA A 240 -16.44 3.95 11.76
CA ALA A 240 -15.61 4.75 10.87
C ALA A 240 -16.18 6.15 10.67
N SER A 241 -17.49 6.23 10.44
CA SER A 241 -18.23 7.48 10.27
C SER A 241 -19.68 7.35 10.72
N GLY A 242 -20.28 8.50 11.06
CA GLY A 242 -21.66 8.62 11.51
C GLY A 242 -21.91 8.16 12.94
N ALA A 243 -23.17 7.86 13.22
CA ALA A 243 -23.65 7.36 14.50
C ALA A 243 -24.60 6.17 14.30
N VAL A 244 -24.80 5.39 15.35
CA VAL A 244 -25.72 4.26 15.36
C VAL A 244 -26.52 4.24 16.66
N ARG A 245 -27.79 3.89 16.56
CA ARG A 245 -28.75 3.70 17.65
C ARG A 245 -29.53 2.40 17.44
N PRO A 246 -30.06 1.78 18.50
CA PRO A 246 -31.08 0.76 18.37
C PRO A 246 -32.28 1.27 17.55
N GLY A 247 -32.76 0.46 16.62
CA GLY A 247 -33.82 0.78 15.66
C GLY A 247 -33.32 1.30 14.31
N ASP A 248 -32.05 1.69 14.17
CA ASP A 248 -31.53 2.20 12.91
C ASP A 248 -31.54 1.12 11.82
N ALA A 249 -32.03 1.49 10.63
CA ALA A 249 -31.99 0.62 9.45
C ALA A 249 -30.58 0.59 8.85
N VAL A 250 -30.02 -0.61 8.72
CA VAL A 250 -28.66 -0.85 8.24
C VAL A 250 -28.63 -1.81 7.07
N ARG A 251 -27.63 -1.64 6.20
CA ARG A 251 -27.34 -2.51 5.07
C ARG A 251 -25.94 -3.11 5.22
N VAL A 252 -25.83 -4.40 4.94
CA VAL A 252 -24.56 -5.12 4.81
C VAL A 252 -24.00 -4.95 3.40
N VAL A 253 -22.72 -4.62 3.28
CA VAL A 253 -22.00 -4.54 1.99
C VAL A 253 -20.79 -5.47 2.03
N PRO A 254 -20.59 -6.34 1.03
CA PRO A 254 -21.18 -6.30 -0.32
C PRO A 254 -22.53 -7.03 -0.52
N SER A 255 -23.05 -7.79 0.46
CA SER A 255 -24.21 -8.67 0.23
C SER A 255 -25.53 -7.94 -0.09
N GLY A 256 -25.67 -6.67 0.31
CA GLY A 256 -26.86 -5.85 0.09
C GLY A 256 -28.01 -6.12 1.05
N VAL A 257 -27.89 -7.10 1.96
CA VAL A 257 -28.93 -7.47 2.92
C VAL A 257 -29.21 -6.32 3.87
N VAL A 258 -30.49 -6.04 4.13
CA VAL A 258 -30.95 -4.97 5.03
C VAL A 258 -31.51 -5.57 6.31
N SER A 259 -31.28 -4.91 7.44
CA SER A 259 -31.85 -5.24 8.75
C SER A 259 -31.88 -3.99 9.64
N GLN A 260 -32.18 -4.16 10.92
CA GLN A 260 -32.20 -3.09 11.91
C GLN A 260 -31.28 -3.44 13.08
N VAL A 261 -30.68 -2.41 13.67
CA VAL A 261 -29.88 -2.57 14.88
C VAL A 261 -30.82 -2.88 16.04
N ALA A 262 -30.69 -4.05 16.66
CA ALA A 262 -31.52 -4.41 17.79
C ALA A 262 -31.00 -3.82 19.10
N ARG A 263 -29.69 -3.95 19.37
CA ARG A 263 -29.07 -3.52 20.64
C ARG A 263 -27.63 -3.08 20.43
N LEU A 264 -27.17 -2.11 21.20
CA LEU A 264 -25.75 -1.79 21.37
C LEU A 264 -25.29 -2.30 22.73
N LEU A 265 -24.43 -3.30 22.77
CA LEU A 265 -23.98 -3.95 23.99
C LEU A 265 -22.79 -3.21 24.60
N ALA A 266 -22.76 -3.07 25.93
CA ALA A 266 -21.59 -2.59 26.66
C ALA A 266 -21.46 -3.27 28.04
N PRO A 267 -20.29 -3.15 28.71
CA PRO A 267 -20.04 -3.87 29.96
C PRO A 267 -20.99 -3.54 31.11
N LYS A 268 -21.61 -2.35 31.11
CA LYS A 268 -22.54 -1.87 32.14
C LYS A 268 -24.00 -1.88 31.69
N GLY A 269 -24.34 -2.75 30.73
CA GLY A 269 -25.65 -2.78 30.07
C GLY A 269 -25.62 -2.10 28.72
N ASP A 270 -26.77 -2.07 28.06
CA ASP A 270 -26.90 -1.55 26.70
C ASP A 270 -26.65 -0.04 26.63
N ARG A 271 -26.19 0.42 25.47
CA ARG A 271 -26.02 1.84 25.14
C ARG A 271 -27.12 2.30 24.20
N GLU A 272 -27.54 3.55 24.36
CA GLU A 272 -28.57 4.16 23.50
C GLU A 272 -28.02 4.64 22.16
N ALA A 273 -26.73 5.00 22.12
CA ALA A 273 -26.07 5.48 20.91
C ALA A 273 -24.56 5.20 20.96
N ALA A 274 -23.96 5.14 19.78
CA ALA A 274 -22.52 5.20 19.60
C ALA A 274 -22.18 6.04 18.35
N ILE A 275 -20.99 6.65 18.36
CA ILE A 275 -20.52 7.57 17.31
C ILE A 275 -19.17 7.14 16.75
N ALA A 276 -18.77 7.73 15.61
CA ALA A 276 -17.47 7.50 14.99
C ALA A 276 -16.31 7.62 15.98
N GLY A 277 -15.32 6.74 15.83
CA GLY A 277 -14.17 6.59 16.73
C GLY A 277 -14.44 5.73 17.97
N GLN A 278 -15.67 5.29 18.22
CA GLN A 278 -15.99 4.36 19.31
C GLN A 278 -16.03 2.92 18.82
N ALA A 279 -15.44 2.02 19.61
CA ALA A 279 -15.61 0.59 19.44
C ALA A 279 -17.01 0.19 19.94
N VAL A 280 -17.71 -0.60 19.13
CA VAL A 280 -19.06 -1.06 19.42
C VAL A 280 -19.17 -2.57 19.29
N MET A 281 -20.11 -3.12 20.05
CA MET A 281 -20.64 -4.45 19.87
C MET A 281 -22.15 -4.29 19.69
N LEU A 282 -22.70 -4.72 18.55
CA LEU A 282 -24.12 -4.57 18.27
C LEU A 282 -24.75 -5.88 17.84
N THR A 283 -26.07 -6.00 18.04
CA THR A 283 -26.87 -7.10 17.49
C THR A 283 -27.83 -6.56 16.44
N LEU A 284 -28.23 -7.42 15.51
CA LEU A 284 -29.25 -7.11 14.50
C LEU A 284 -30.57 -7.80 14.87
N THR A 285 -31.68 -7.32 14.32
CA THR A 285 -33.00 -7.94 14.48
C THR A 285 -33.09 -9.28 13.76
N ASP A 286 -32.36 -9.42 12.66
CA ASP A 286 -32.38 -10.60 11.80
C ASP A 286 -31.05 -11.35 11.87
N GLU A 287 -31.12 -12.68 11.75
CA GLU A 287 -29.92 -13.50 11.60
C GLU A 287 -29.35 -13.38 10.18
N ILE A 288 -28.40 -12.45 10.02
CA ILE A 288 -27.75 -12.21 8.73
C ILE A 288 -26.36 -12.83 8.70
N ASP A 289 -26.00 -13.40 7.56
CA ASP A 289 -24.61 -13.77 7.32
C ASP A 289 -23.74 -12.54 7.06
N LEU A 290 -23.00 -12.18 8.11
CA LEU A 290 -22.10 -11.05 8.19
C LEU A 290 -20.80 -11.55 8.82
N SER A 291 -19.67 -11.16 8.23
CA SER A 291 -18.33 -11.63 8.55
C SER A 291 -17.32 -10.48 8.63
N ARG A 292 -16.08 -10.79 9.05
CA ARG A 292 -14.99 -9.81 9.06
C ARG A 292 -14.70 -9.34 7.63
N GLY A 293 -14.59 -8.03 7.45
CA GLY A 293 -14.34 -7.41 6.16
C GLY A 293 -15.60 -6.91 5.46
N ASP A 294 -16.79 -7.32 5.91
CA ASP A 294 -18.04 -6.71 5.50
C ASP A 294 -18.22 -5.35 6.21
N VAL A 295 -19.04 -4.47 5.62
CA VAL A 295 -19.33 -3.16 6.20
C VAL A 295 -20.83 -3.04 6.44
N LEU A 296 -21.19 -2.70 7.68
CA LEU A 296 -22.53 -2.23 8.01
C LEU A 296 -22.62 -0.73 7.73
N CYS A 297 -23.54 -0.33 6.88
CA CYS A 297 -23.77 1.08 6.53
C CYS A 297 -25.23 1.47 6.75
N ALA A 298 -25.52 2.77 6.86
CA ALA A 298 -26.90 3.25 6.91
C ALA A 298 -27.65 2.83 5.65
N ALA A 299 -28.84 2.24 5.79
CA ALA A 299 -29.61 1.74 4.65
C ALA A 299 -30.05 2.85 3.66
N SER A 300 -30.19 4.09 4.16
CA SER A 300 -30.54 5.27 3.36
C SER A 300 -29.40 5.83 2.52
N ASP A 301 -28.16 5.43 2.81
CA ASP A 301 -26.95 5.89 2.13
C ASP A 301 -25.99 4.70 1.98
N PRO A 302 -26.28 3.77 1.05
CA PRO A 302 -25.53 2.53 0.91
C PRO A 302 -24.15 2.78 0.30
N LEU A 303 -23.15 2.00 0.75
CA LEU A 303 -21.86 1.94 0.07
C LEU A 303 -21.94 1.18 -1.26
N GLU A 304 -21.04 1.53 -2.17
CA GLU A 304 -20.74 0.73 -3.35
C GLU A 304 -19.79 -0.43 -2.99
N ALA A 305 -19.83 -1.48 -3.80
CA ALA A 305 -18.85 -2.55 -3.79
C ALA A 305 -18.34 -2.80 -5.21
N ALA A 306 -17.02 -2.95 -5.35
CA ALA A 306 -16.38 -3.20 -6.63
C ALA A 306 -15.06 -3.95 -6.44
N ASP A 307 -14.55 -4.52 -7.53
CA ASP A 307 -13.26 -5.19 -7.63
C ASP A 307 -12.28 -4.42 -8.54
N GLN A 308 -12.68 -3.29 -9.13
CA GLN A 308 -11.85 -2.49 -10.02
C GLN A 308 -11.95 -1.01 -9.73
N PHE A 309 -10.79 -0.35 -9.62
CA PHE A 309 -10.68 1.02 -9.11
C PHE A 309 -9.72 1.87 -9.92
N GLU A 310 -9.99 3.17 -10.03
CA GLU A 310 -8.93 4.17 -10.19
C GLU A 310 -8.54 4.67 -8.81
N ALA A 311 -7.24 4.67 -8.50
CA ALA A 311 -6.71 5.16 -7.24
C ALA A 311 -5.42 5.93 -7.46
N THR A 312 -5.12 6.86 -6.56
CA THR A 312 -3.76 7.41 -6.45
C THR A 312 -2.94 6.53 -5.53
N VAL A 313 -1.77 6.08 -5.98
CA VAL A 313 -0.85 5.22 -5.23
C VAL A 313 0.45 5.98 -4.98
N ILE A 314 0.88 5.99 -3.73
CA ILE A 314 2.20 6.41 -3.30
C ILE A 314 3.04 5.14 -3.15
N TRP A 315 4.06 5.00 -3.98
CA TRP A 315 4.95 3.85 -3.93
C TRP A 315 6.06 4.06 -2.90
N MET A 316 6.28 3.05 -2.07
CA MET A 316 7.10 3.16 -0.85
C MET A 316 8.23 2.12 -0.81
N ASP A 317 8.37 1.29 -1.84
CA ASP A 317 9.38 0.25 -1.91
C ASP A 317 10.49 0.59 -2.90
N GLU A 318 11.70 0.09 -2.62
CA GLU A 318 12.85 0.24 -3.52
C GLU A 318 12.67 -0.55 -4.81
N ALA A 319 12.05 -1.74 -4.73
CA ALA A 319 11.68 -2.48 -5.91
C ALA A 319 10.53 -1.75 -6.62
N ALA A 320 10.69 -1.47 -7.91
CA ALA A 320 9.68 -0.74 -8.66
C ALA A 320 8.35 -1.51 -8.72
N LEU A 321 7.23 -0.78 -8.65
CA LEU A 321 5.91 -1.31 -8.96
C LEU A 321 5.85 -1.67 -10.43
N LEU A 322 5.55 -2.94 -10.71
CA LEU A 322 5.36 -3.47 -12.06
C LEU A 322 3.87 -3.80 -12.27
N PRO A 323 3.22 -3.26 -13.31
CA PRO A 323 1.86 -3.66 -13.65
C PRO A 323 1.73 -5.18 -13.84
N GLY A 324 0.61 -5.75 -13.39
CA GLY A 324 0.31 -7.17 -13.42
C GLY A 324 0.83 -7.97 -12.23
N ARG A 325 1.81 -7.46 -11.46
CA ARG A 325 2.31 -8.12 -10.25
C ARG A 325 1.21 -8.18 -9.18
N GLN A 326 1.15 -9.30 -8.46
CA GLN A 326 0.17 -9.56 -7.40
C GLN A 326 0.67 -9.04 -6.05
N TYR A 327 -0.22 -8.35 -5.35
CA TYR A 327 -0.07 -7.82 -4.00
C TYR A 327 -1.27 -8.21 -3.17
N ASP A 328 -1.16 -8.14 -1.84
CA ASP A 328 -2.33 -8.11 -0.98
C ASP A 328 -2.74 -6.65 -0.76
N LEU A 329 -3.97 -6.30 -1.12
CA LEU A 329 -4.57 -5.01 -0.80
C LEU A 329 -5.35 -5.13 0.49
N LYS A 330 -5.04 -4.26 1.45
CA LYS A 330 -5.77 -4.16 2.72
C LYS A 330 -6.52 -2.83 2.81
N LEU A 331 -7.84 -2.92 2.91
CA LEU A 331 -8.74 -1.78 3.13
C LEU A 331 -9.62 -2.08 4.35
N GLY A 332 -9.51 -1.22 5.37
CA GLY A 332 -10.19 -1.42 6.65
C GLY A 332 -9.88 -2.80 7.26
N THR A 333 -10.91 -3.63 7.39
CA THR A 333 -10.82 -4.97 7.99
C THR A 333 -10.67 -6.10 6.97
N ARG A 334 -10.67 -5.78 5.67
CA ARG A 334 -10.63 -6.73 4.56
C ARG A 334 -9.26 -6.71 3.87
N THR A 335 -8.75 -7.89 3.56
CA THR A 335 -7.56 -8.09 2.73
C THR A 335 -7.95 -8.97 1.55
N VAL A 336 -7.60 -8.55 0.34
CA VAL A 336 -7.86 -9.28 -0.91
C VAL A 336 -6.63 -9.24 -1.80
N SER A 337 -6.46 -10.22 -2.69
CA SER A 337 -5.45 -10.13 -3.73
C SER A 337 -5.75 -8.95 -4.67
N ALA A 338 -4.70 -8.31 -5.16
CA ALA A 338 -4.79 -7.15 -6.02
C ALA A 338 -3.63 -7.09 -6.99
N SER A 339 -3.87 -6.57 -8.19
CA SER A 339 -2.82 -6.17 -9.11
C SER A 339 -3.07 -4.78 -9.65
N VAL A 340 -2.00 -4.02 -9.85
CA VAL A 340 -2.06 -2.77 -10.61
C VAL A 340 -2.07 -3.17 -12.08
N THR A 341 -3.17 -2.89 -12.77
CA THR A 341 -3.36 -3.29 -14.17
C THR A 341 -2.76 -2.28 -15.15
N ASP A 342 -2.76 -1.00 -14.77
CA ASP A 342 -2.30 0.09 -15.62
C ASP A 342 -1.86 1.29 -14.77
N ILE A 343 -0.80 1.98 -15.20
CA ILE A 343 -0.36 3.24 -14.63
C ILE A 343 -0.75 4.33 -15.62
N ARG A 344 -1.76 5.12 -15.27
CA ARG A 344 -2.28 6.18 -16.14
C ARG A 344 -1.25 7.29 -16.32
N HIS A 345 -0.60 7.70 -15.24
CA HIS A 345 0.52 8.63 -15.21
C HIS A 345 1.15 8.69 -13.82
N LYS A 346 2.41 9.11 -13.76
CA LYS A 346 3.08 9.66 -12.58
C LYS A 346 2.74 11.14 -12.42
N VAL A 347 2.76 11.63 -11.19
CA VAL A 347 2.62 13.06 -10.89
C VAL A 347 4.01 13.63 -10.57
N ASN A 348 4.43 14.65 -11.31
CA ASN A 348 5.60 15.43 -10.93
C ASN A 348 5.23 16.36 -9.77
N VAL A 349 5.69 16.07 -8.56
CA VAL A 349 5.34 16.86 -7.36
C VAL A 349 5.80 18.33 -7.43
N ASN A 350 6.77 18.65 -8.28
CA ASN A 350 7.27 20.02 -8.43
C ASN A 350 6.42 20.87 -9.37
N THR A 351 5.97 20.28 -10.48
CA THR A 351 5.23 20.99 -11.55
C THR A 351 3.75 20.63 -11.60
N LEU A 352 3.35 19.58 -10.87
CA LEU A 352 2.02 18.94 -10.89
C LEU A 352 1.64 18.33 -12.25
N GLU A 353 2.60 18.19 -13.17
CA GLU A 353 2.38 17.62 -14.49
C GLU A 353 2.21 16.10 -14.44
N ALA A 354 1.35 15.59 -15.32
CA ALA A 354 1.18 14.16 -15.55
C ALA A 354 2.27 13.64 -16.49
N LEU A 355 3.12 12.73 -15.98
CA LEU A 355 4.20 12.09 -16.73
C LEU A 355 3.81 10.66 -17.11
N ALA A 356 4.03 10.27 -18.36
CA ALA A 356 3.84 8.89 -18.78
C ALA A 356 4.83 7.96 -18.05
N ALA A 357 4.36 6.81 -17.59
CA ALA A 357 5.19 5.86 -16.86
C ALA A 357 4.73 4.42 -17.08
N ARG A 358 5.69 3.48 -17.06
CA ARG A 358 5.42 2.04 -17.12
C ARG A 358 5.59 1.32 -15.77
N THR A 359 6.25 1.98 -14.82
CA THR A 359 6.55 1.49 -13.47
C THR A 359 6.47 2.66 -12.49
N LEU A 360 6.33 2.40 -11.18
CA LEU A 360 6.54 3.42 -10.14
C LEU A 360 7.79 3.06 -9.32
N GLU A 361 8.70 4.00 -9.14
CA GLU A 361 9.91 3.86 -8.31
C GLU A 361 9.65 4.39 -6.90
N LEU A 362 10.61 4.19 -5.99
CA LEU A 362 10.49 4.65 -4.60
C LEU A 362 10.13 6.15 -4.54
N ASN A 363 9.08 6.47 -3.79
CA ASN A 363 8.50 7.81 -3.61
C ASN A 363 7.70 8.35 -4.80
N ASP A 364 7.54 7.60 -5.88
CA ASP A 364 6.68 8.04 -6.96
C ASP A 364 5.21 8.02 -6.52
N ILE A 365 4.47 9.00 -7.04
CA ILE A 365 3.03 9.10 -6.88
C ILE A 365 2.41 8.90 -8.26
N GLY A 366 1.57 7.88 -8.39
CA GLY A 366 0.93 7.52 -9.65
C GLY A 366 -0.59 7.46 -9.54
N VAL A 367 -1.28 7.77 -10.63
CA VAL A 367 -2.68 7.40 -10.80
C VAL A 367 -2.73 6.04 -11.48
N CYS A 368 -3.27 5.05 -10.79
CA CYS A 368 -3.24 3.65 -11.16
C CYS A 368 -4.65 3.09 -11.29
N ARG A 369 -4.80 2.08 -12.15
CA ARG A 369 -5.97 1.20 -12.17
C ARG A 369 -5.64 -0.10 -11.46
N LEU A 370 -6.51 -0.52 -10.56
CA LEU A 370 -6.35 -1.75 -9.79
C LEU A 370 -7.46 -2.74 -10.14
N SER A 371 -7.11 -4.02 -10.13
CA SER A 371 -8.05 -5.13 -10.17
C SER A 371 -7.84 -6.00 -8.94
N LEU A 372 -8.92 -6.34 -8.26
CA LEU A 372 -8.93 -7.12 -7.03
C LEU A 372 -9.48 -8.52 -7.28
N GLY A 373 -9.16 -9.46 -6.38
CA GLY A 373 -9.68 -10.83 -6.43
C GLY A 373 -11.13 -10.99 -5.96
N ALA A 374 -11.71 -9.96 -5.34
CA ALA A 374 -13.09 -9.95 -4.87
C ALA A 374 -13.61 -8.52 -4.71
N ASP A 375 -14.94 -8.37 -4.76
CA ASP A 375 -15.60 -7.10 -4.42
C ASP A 375 -15.30 -6.69 -2.99
N ILE A 376 -14.98 -5.41 -2.81
CA ILE A 376 -14.82 -4.77 -1.51
C ILE A 376 -15.76 -3.58 -1.38
N ALA A 377 -16.33 -3.42 -0.18
CA ALA A 377 -17.07 -2.21 0.18
C ALA A 377 -16.09 -1.03 0.26
N PHE A 378 -16.42 0.08 -0.38
CA PHE A 378 -15.53 1.24 -0.41
C PHE A 378 -16.30 2.56 -0.47
N ALA A 379 -15.59 3.64 -0.15
CA ALA A 379 -15.98 5.00 -0.49
C ALA A 379 -14.79 5.72 -1.13
N PRO A 380 -14.99 6.77 -1.95
CA PRO A 380 -13.90 7.64 -2.36
C PRO A 380 -13.15 8.19 -1.14
N TYR A 381 -11.82 8.27 -1.21
CA TYR A 381 -10.98 8.71 -0.09
C TYR A 381 -11.33 10.12 0.41
N GLU A 382 -11.73 11.01 -0.49
CA GLU A 382 -12.19 12.37 -0.17
C GLU A 382 -13.49 12.38 0.64
N VAL A 383 -14.30 11.32 0.55
CA VAL A 383 -15.55 11.15 1.28
C VAL A 383 -15.26 10.49 2.64
N ASP A 384 -14.59 9.33 2.64
CA ASP A 384 -14.27 8.58 3.87
C ASP A 384 -12.84 8.02 3.79
N ARG A 385 -11.93 8.56 4.62
CA ARG A 385 -10.51 8.16 4.65
C ARG A 385 -10.32 6.70 5.07
N GLN A 386 -11.18 6.16 5.93
CA GLN A 386 -11.04 4.78 6.42
C GLN A 386 -11.50 3.75 5.39
N LEU A 387 -12.50 4.10 4.58
CA LEU A 387 -13.07 3.22 3.55
C LEU A 387 -12.59 3.52 2.12
N GLY A 388 -11.81 4.58 1.93
CA GLY A 388 -11.15 4.88 0.65
C GLY A 388 -9.64 4.74 0.68
N GLY A 389 -9.04 4.53 1.85
CA GLY A 389 -7.60 4.38 2.03
C GLY A 389 -7.22 2.90 2.11
N PHE A 390 -6.18 2.50 1.39
CA PHE A 390 -5.67 1.12 1.44
C PHE A 390 -4.13 1.10 1.45
N ILE A 391 -3.59 -0.05 1.81
CA ILE A 391 -2.17 -0.36 1.63
C ILE A 391 -2.00 -1.55 0.68
N LEU A 392 -0.89 -1.56 -0.06
CA LEU A 392 -0.41 -2.69 -0.82
C LEU A 392 0.70 -3.37 -0.03
N ILE A 393 0.58 -4.69 0.10
CA ILE A 393 1.49 -5.54 0.85
C ILE A 393 2.10 -6.54 -0.13
N ASP A 394 3.43 -6.62 -0.15
CA ASP A 394 4.13 -7.63 -0.93
C ASP A 394 3.91 -9.01 -0.32
N ARG A 395 3.53 -9.99 -1.14
CA ARG A 395 3.06 -11.30 -0.64
C ARG A 395 4.19 -12.20 -0.17
N ILE A 396 5.43 -11.93 -0.58
CA ILE A 396 6.60 -12.73 -0.21
C ILE A 396 7.24 -12.15 1.05
N SER A 397 7.66 -10.89 0.99
CA SER A 397 8.31 -10.18 2.09
C SER A 397 7.36 -9.75 3.19
N GLN A 398 6.06 -9.69 2.93
CA GLN A 398 5.03 -9.17 3.83
C GLN A 398 5.23 -7.69 4.20
N ALA A 399 6.08 -6.97 3.46
CA ALA A 399 6.31 -5.55 3.64
C ALA A 399 5.16 -4.72 3.07
N THR A 400 4.86 -3.58 3.70
CA THR A 400 3.98 -2.56 3.10
C THR A 400 4.76 -1.80 2.03
N VAL A 401 4.38 -1.98 0.77
CA VAL A 401 5.11 -1.46 -0.39
C VAL A 401 4.46 -0.23 -1.02
N GLY A 402 3.21 0.07 -0.68
CA GLY A 402 2.55 1.28 -1.11
C GLY A 402 1.31 1.62 -0.30
N ALA A 403 0.89 2.88 -0.36
CA ALA A 403 -0.40 3.34 0.15
C ALA A 403 -1.23 3.92 -0.99
N GLY A 404 -2.53 3.70 -0.96
CA GLY A 404 -3.43 4.14 -2.02
C GLY A 404 -4.70 4.80 -1.52
N MET A 405 -5.22 5.69 -2.35
CA MET A 405 -6.43 6.46 -2.12
C MET A 405 -7.39 6.22 -3.30
N ILE A 406 -8.48 5.51 -3.05
CA ILE A 406 -9.51 5.19 -4.03
C ILE A 406 -10.19 6.49 -4.47
N ARG A 407 -10.30 6.68 -5.79
CA ARG A 407 -11.05 7.77 -6.40
C ARG A 407 -12.46 7.33 -6.72
N PHE A 408 -12.61 6.27 -7.51
CA PHE A 408 -13.91 5.72 -7.92
C PHE A 408 -13.76 4.30 -8.48
N ALA A 409 -14.87 3.55 -8.51
CA ALA A 409 -14.94 2.25 -9.16
C ALA A 409 -14.99 2.36 -10.70
N LEU A 410 -14.32 1.45 -11.40
CA LEU A 410 -14.34 1.38 -12.85
C LEU A 410 -15.60 0.66 -13.33
N ARG A 411 -16.54 1.41 -13.94
CA ARG A 411 -17.89 0.95 -14.36
C ARG A 411 -17.94 -0.29 -15.29
N ARG A 412 -16.83 -0.75 -15.85
CA ARG A 412 -16.82 -1.90 -16.78
C ARG A 412 -17.08 -3.24 -16.07
N ALA A 413 -16.91 -3.32 -14.75
CA ALA A 413 -17.02 -4.58 -14.00
C ALA A 413 -18.47 -5.07 -13.79
N HIS A 414 -19.46 -4.18 -13.62
CA HIS A 414 -20.83 -4.60 -13.27
C HIS A 414 -21.59 -5.37 -14.36
N ASN A 415 -21.15 -5.29 -15.62
CA ASN A 415 -21.85 -5.93 -16.74
C ASN A 415 -21.27 -7.31 -17.12
N ILE A 416 -20.22 -7.78 -16.43
CA ILE A 416 -19.53 -9.03 -16.76
C ILE A 416 -19.76 -10.03 -15.64
N HIS A 417 -20.82 -10.82 -15.75
CA HIS A 417 -21.06 -11.95 -14.86
C HIS A 417 -20.37 -13.20 -15.42
N ARG A 418 -19.75 -14.01 -14.54
CA ARG A 418 -19.32 -15.36 -14.93
C ARG A 418 -20.57 -16.16 -15.32
N GLN A 419 -20.67 -16.48 -16.60
CA GLN A 419 -21.75 -17.32 -17.09
C GLN A 419 -21.60 -18.73 -16.51
N SER A 420 -22.64 -19.28 -15.90
CA SER A 420 -22.67 -20.68 -15.50
C SER A 420 -22.75 -21.56 -16.76
N ILE A 421 -21.65 -22.21 -17.12
CA ILE A 421 -21.57 -23.11 -18.29
C ILE A 421 -21.95 -24.52 -17.84
N LYS A 422 -22.85 -25.20 -18.57
CA LYS A 422 -23.29 -26.58 -18.25
C LYS A 422 -22.20 -27.65 -18.44
N VAL A 423 -21.19 -27.36 -19.25
CA VAL A 423 -20.04 -28.24 -19.49
C VAL A 423 -18.84 -27.65 -18.76
N ASP A 424 -18.59 -28.18 -17.57
CA ASP A 424 -17.51 -27.78 -16.68
C ASP A 424 -16.21 -28.58 -16.93
N ARG A 425 -15.16 -28.20 -16.20
CA ARG A 425 -13.85 -28.86 -16.27
C ARG A 425 -13.94 -30.36 -15.97
N ALA A 426 -14.72 -30.75 -14.97
CA ALA A 426 -14.87 -32.15 -14.57
C ALA A 426 -15.44 -32.99 -15.73
N ARG A 427 -16.45 -32.46 -16.43
CA ARG A 427 -17.01 -33.14 -17.61
C ARG A 427 -16.01 -33.24 -18.75
N ARG A 428 -15.22 -32.18 -19.02
CA ARG A 428 -14.19 -32.19 -20.08
C ARG A 428 -13.04 -33.15 -19.77
N ALA A 429 -12.60 -33.18 -18.50
CA ALA A 429 -11.61 -34.13 -17.99
C ALA A 429 -12.09 -35.57 -18.16
N ALA A 430 -13.34 -35.85 -17.79
CA ALA A 430 -13.93 -37.19 -17.94
C ALA A 430 -14.00 -37.66 -19.40
N LEU A 431 -14.33 -36.77 -20.35
CA LEU A 431 -14.33 -37.09 -21.79
C LEU A 431 -12.95 -37.45 -22.31
N LYS A 432 -11.89 -36.86 -21.74
CA LYS A 432 -10.49 -37.12 -22.10
C LYS A 432 -9.85 -38.23 -21.28
N GLN A 433 -10.58 -38.80 -20.30
CA GLN A 433 -10.07 -39.80 -19.36
C GLN A 433 -8.73 -39.40 -18.72
N GLN A 434 -8.58 -38.12 -18.40
CA GLN A 434 -7.36 -37.57 -17.80
C GLN A 434 -7.66 -36.47 -16.78
N THR A 435 -6.77 -36.33 -15.81
CA THR A 435 -6.80 -35.22 -14.86
C THR A 435 -6.03 -34.03 -15.46
N PRO A 436 -6.64 -32.86 -15.62
CA PRO A 436 -5.98 -31.69 -16.18
C PRO A 436 -4.91 -31.16 -15.22
N ALA A 437 -3.81 -30.67 -15.78
CA ALA A 437 -2.69 -30.16 -14.99
C ALA A 437 -1.88 -29.14 -15.79
N VAL A 438 -1.13 -28.30 -15.08
CA VAL A 438 -0.17 -27.36 -15.65
C VAL A 438 1.22 -27.70 -15.14
N LEU A 439 2.13 -28.04 -16.04
CA LEU A 439 3.55 -28.25 -15.76
C LEU A 439 4.30 -26.99 -16.16
N TRP A 440 4.80 -26.24 -15.18
CA TRP A 440 5.45 -24.95 -15.38
C TRP A 440 6.97 -25.09 -15.32
N PHE A 441 7.62 -25.10 -16.48
CA PHE A 441 9.07 -25.20 -16.61
C PHE A 441 9.71 -23.82 -16.49
N THR A 442 10.57 -23.64 -15.49
CA THR A 442 11.32 -22.40 -15.22
C THR A 442 12.84 -22.65 -15.20
N GLY A 443 13.64 -21.64 -15.55
CA GLY A 443 15.10 -21.77 -15.63
C GLY A 443 15.75 -20.80 -16.61
N LEU A 444 17.07 -20.66 -16.56
CA LEU A 444 17.84 -19.81 -17.46
C LEU A 444 17.65 -20.17 -18.94
N SER A 445 17.87 -19.22 -19.85
CA SER A 445 17.97 -19.54 -21.29
C SER A 445 19.04 -20.62 -21.49
N GLY A 446 18.85 -21.57 -22.41
CA GLY A 446 19.81 -22.67 -22.60
C GLY A 446 19.88 -23.71 -21.46
N SER A 447 19.04 -23.63 -20.42
CA SER A 447 19.02 -24.63 -19.35
C SER A 447 18.46 -26.00 -19.77
N GLY A 448 17.75 -26.07 -20.90
CA GLY A 448 17.17 -27.32 -21.44
C GLY A 448 15.65 -27.45 -21.28
N LYS A 449 14.94 -26.38 -20.86
CA LYS A 449 13.47 -26.38 -20.65
C LYS A 449 12.69 -26.96 -21.84
N SER A 450 12.77 -26.31 -23.00
CA SER A 450 12.00 -26.73 -24.18
C SER A 450 12.42 -28.14 -24.63
N THR A 451 13.68 -28.54 -24.49
CA THR A 451 14.15 -29.90 -24.81
C THR A 451 13.48 -30.95 -23.91
N ILE A 452 13.49 -30.74 -22.59
CA ILE A 452 12.87 -31.68 -21.65
C ILE A 452 11.35 -31.68 -21.81
N ALA A 453 10.72 -30.51 -21.98
CA ALA A 453 9.27 -30.42 -22.14
C ALA A 453 8.77 -31.10 -23.41
N ASN A 454 9.49 -31.01 -24.53
CA ASN A 454 9.15 -31.76 -25.74
C ASN A 454 9.18 -33.28 -25.49
N LEU A 455 10.20 -33.79 -24.78
CA LEU A 455 10.26 -35.22 -24.43
C LEU A 455 9.11 -35.65 -23.51
N VAL A 456 8.74 -34.81 -22.53
CA VAL A 456 7.59 -35.06 -21.66
C VAL A 456 6.30 -35.08 -22.48
N GLU A 457 6.12 -34.12 -23.39
CA GLU A 457 4.95 -34.05 -24.28
C GLU A 457 4.86 -35.26 -25.23
N GLU A 458 5.98 -35.65 -25.86
CA GLU A 458 6.06 -36.84 -26.73
C GLU A 458 5.66 -38.11 -25.98
N GLN A 459 6.15 -38.30 -24.74
CA GLN A 459 5.81 -39.46 -23.93
C GLN A 459 4.34 -39.46 -23.49
N LEU A 460 3.79 -38.32 -23.08
CA LEU A 460 2.36 -38.18 -22.75
C LEU A 460 1.47 -38.45 -23.98
N ALA A 461 1.85 -37.93 -25.15
CA ALA A 461 1.12 -38.15 -26.39
C ALA A 461 1.17 -39.63 -26.80
N ALA A 462 2.30 -40.31 -26.61
CA ALA A 462 2.43 -41.76 -26.84
C ALA A 462 1.54 -42.58 -25.89
N GLU A 463 1.25 -42.07 -24.69
CA GLU A 463 0.28 -42.63 -23.73
C GLU A 463 -1.19 -42.28 -24.07
N GLY A 464 -1.43 -41.56 -25.16
CA GLY A 464 -2.78 -41.12 -25.57
C GLY A 464 -3.33 -39.95 -24.75
N ARG A 465 -2.48 -39.25 -23.97
CA ARG A 465 -2.89 -38.06 -23.22
C ARG A 465 -3.03 -36.86 -24.15
N HIS A 466 -3.98 -35.99 -23.85
CA HIS A 466 -4.18 -34.74 -24.57
C HIS A 466 -3.37 -33.61 -23.92
N THR A 467 -2.38 -33.11 -24.65
CA THR A 467 -1.43 -32.09 -24.18
C THR A 467 -1.45 -30.83 -25.05
N TYR A 468 -0.85 -29.77 -24.52
CA TYR A 468 -0.42 -28.62 -25.32
C TYR A 468 0.81 -27.96 -24.70
N LEU A 469 1.86 -27.74 -25.49
CA LEU A 469 3.06 -27.01 -25.09
C LEU A 469 2.98 -25.52 -25.45
N ILE A 470 2.95 -24.67 -24.42
CA ILE A 470 3.10 -23.22 -24.51
C ILE A 470 4.59 -22.87 -24.39
N ASP A 471 5.22 -22.55 -25.51
CA ASP A 471 6.62 -22.10 -25.55
C ASP A 471 6.73 -20.56 -25.53
N GLY A 472 7.73 -20.05 -24.79
CA GLY A 472 7.96 -18.62 -24.62
C GLY A 472 8.28 -17.84 -25.89
N ASP A 473 8.93 -18.44 -26.88
CA ASP A 473 9.20 -17.77 -28.16
C ASP A 473 7.92 -17.74 -29.00
N ASN A 474 7.15 -18.83 -29.02
CA ASN A 474 5.89 -18.91 -29.74
C ASN A 474 4.83 -17.93 -29.21
N LEU A 475 4.77 -17.73 -27.89
CA LEU A 475 3.90 -16.70 -27.30
C LEU A 475 4.21 -15.31 -27.86
N ARG A 476 5.49 -14.99 -28.09
CA ARG A 476 5.94 -13.68 -28.60
C ARG A 476 5.68 -13.48 -30.10
N HIS A 477 5.31 -14.54 -30.83
CA HIS A 477 4.78 -14.39 -32.19
C HIS A 477 3.28 -14.05 -32.22
N GLY A 478 2.54 -14.41 -31.16
CA GLY A 478 1.09 -14.24 -31.05
C GLY A 478 0.67 -13.41 -29.83
N LEU A 479 0.26 -14.11 -28.76
CA LEU A 479 -0.37 -13.54 -27.57
C LEU A 479 0.45 -12.42 -26.87
N SER A 480 1.77 -12.43 -27.03
CA SER A 480 2.72 -11.51 -26.40
C SER A 480 3.58 -10.74 -27.42
N ARG A 481 3.13 -10.57 -28.67
CA ARG A 481 3.90 -9.91 -29.73
C ARG A 481 4.19 -8.43 -29.48
N ASP A 482 3.34 -7.78 -28.69
CA ASP A 482 3.46 -6.38 -28.25
C ASP A 482 4.46 -6.17 -27.12
N LEU A 483 4.94 -7.23 -26.47
CA LEU A 483 5.75 -7.15 -25.26
C LEU A 483 7.26 -7.23 -25.56
N GLY A 484 8.02 -6.33 -24.93
CA GLY A 484 9.48 -6.36 -24.91
C GLY A 484 10.06 -7.34 -23.88
N PHE A 485 11.26 -7.03 -23.39
CA PHE A 485 12.00 -7.83 -22.40
C PHE A 485 12.28 -7.08 -21.09
N THR A 486 11.63 -5.93 -20.89
CA THR A 486 11.65 -5.23 -19.60
C THR A 486 10.97 -6.07 -18.52
N ASP A 487 11.23 -5.77 -17.24
CA ASP A 487 10.62 -6.54 -16.15
C ASP A 487 9.08 -6.43 -16.18
N ALA A 488 8.52 -5.25 -16.45
CA ALA A 488 7.07 -5.07 -16.63
C ALA A 488 6.51 -5.95 -17.77
N ASP A 489 7.19 -6.00 -18.92
CA ASP A 489 6.79 -6.85 -20.05
C ASP A 489 6.88 -8.34 -19.69
N ARG A 490 7.84 -8.73 -18.84
CA ARG A 490 8.00 -10.12 -18.37
C ARG A 490 6.88 -10.52 -17.42
N VAL A 491 6.48 -9.64 -16.49
CA VAL A 491 5.34 -9.86 -15.60
C VAL A 491 4.08 -10.10 -16.43
N GLU A 492 3.80 -9.21 -17.39
CA GLU A 492 2.62 -9.33 -18.24
C GLU A 492 2.68 -10.57 -19.14
N ASN A 493 3.84 -10.93 -19.68
CA ASN A 493 4.01 -12.15 -20.47
C ASN A 493 3.70 -13.42 -19.65
N ILE A 494 4.15 -13.48 -18.38
CA ILE A 494 3.87 -14.61 -17.49
C ILE A 494 2.38 -14.66 -17.14
N ARG A 495 1.77 -13.51 -16.84
CA ARG A 495 0.32 -13.42 -16.57
C ARG A 495 -0.52 -13.92 -17.75
N ARG A 496 -0.21 -13.48 -18.98
CA ARG A 496 -0.89 -13.93 -20.21
C ARG A 496 -0.72 -15.43 -20.45
N ALA A 497 0.49 -15.96 -20.24
CA ALA A 497 0.75 -17.39 -20.37
C ALA A 497 -0.02 -18.21 -19.33
N ALA A 498 -0.09 -17.73 -18.08
CA ALA A 498 -0.86 -18.37 -17.01
C ALA A 498 -2.36 -18.39 -17.32
N GLU A 499 -2.95 -17.30 -17.81
CA GLU A 499 -4.37 -17.29 -18.24
C GLU A 499 -4.61 -18.28 -19.40
N ALA A 500 -3.74 -18.31 -20.39
CA ALA A 500 -3.84 -19.25 -21.51
C ALA A 500 -3.76 -20.71 -21.02
N ALA A 501 -2.80 -21.00 -20.14
CA ALA A 501 -2.64 -22.33 -19.54
C ALA A 501 -3.87 -22.73 -18.72
N LYS A 502 -4.43 -21.80 -17.94
CA LYS A 502 -5.66 -22.03 -17.17
C LYS A 502 -6.83 -22.39 -18.07
N MET A 503 -7.06 -21.63 -19.15
CA MET A 503 -8.14 -21.91 -20.09
C MET A 503 -7.98 -23.28 -20.77
N MET A 504 -6.75 -23.65 -21.14
CA MET A 504 -6.45 -24.95 -21.74
C MET A 504 -6.61 -26.11 -20.74
N ALA A 505 -6.19 -25.93 -19.50
CA ALA A 505 -6.40 -26.92 -18.44
C ALA A 505 -7.89 -27.03 -18.06
N ASP A 506 -8.63 -25.92 -18.06
CA ASP A 506 -10.10 -25.92 -17.92
C ASP A 506 -10.78 -26.67 -19.06
N ALA A 507 -10.19 -26.65 -20.27
CA ALA A 507 -10.61 -27.47 -21.41
C ALA A 507 -10.27 -28.98 -21.27
N GLY A 508 -9.64 -29.38 -20.17
CA GLY A 508 -9.33 -30.76 -19.82
C GLY A 508 -7.92 -31.22 -20.21
N LEU A 509 -7.02 -30.32 -20.63
CA LEU A 509 -5.69 -30.65 -21.14
C LEU A 509 -4.63 -30.74 -20.04
N ILE A 510 -3.54 -31.47 -20.32
CA ILE A 510 -2.27 -31.36 -19.59
C ILE A 510 -1.41 -30.34 -20.32
N VAL A 511 -1.21 -29.17 -19.72
CA VAL A 511 -0.54 -28.04 -20.36
C VAL A 511 0.90 -27.97 -19.88
N LEU A 512 1.85 -27.91 -20.80
CA LEU A 512 3.26 -27.68 -20.49
C LEU A 512 3.57 -26.22 -20.82
N VAL A 513 4.14 -25.47 -19.88
CA VAL A 513 4.51 -24.06 -20.09
C VAL A 513 6.01 -23.91 -19.94
N CYS A 514 6.69 -23.44 -20.98
CA CYS A 514 8.14 -23.23 -21.01
C CYS A 514 8.49 -21.75 -21.03
N LEU A 515 8.81 -21.19 -19.86
CA LEU A 515 9.18 -19.79 -19.71
C LEU A 515 10.47 -19.66 -18.90
N ILE A 516 11.16 -18.52 -19.05
CA ILE A 516 12.28 -18.21 -18.15
C ILE A 516 11.74 -17.92 -16.74
N SER A 517 10.61 -17.18 -16.65
CA SER A 517 9.95 -16.80 -15.39
C SER A 517 10.92 -16.48 -14.25
N PRO A 518 11.75 -15.43 -14.39
CA PRO A 518 12.93 -15.22 -13.55
C PRO A 518 12.61 -14.93 -12.08
N PHE A 519 11.45 -14.35 -11.79
CA PHE A 519 11.07 -13.87 -10.47
C PHE A 519 10.13 -14.84 -9.76
N ARG A 520 10.32 -15.01 -8.45
CA ARG A 520 9.48 -15.91 -7.63
C ARG A 520 8.03 -15.43 -7.56
N ALA A 521 7.82 -14.12 -7.44
CA ALA A 521 6.50 -13.51 -7.34
C ALA A 521 5.59 -13.89 -8.52
N GLU A 522 6.11 -13.82 -9.75
CA GLU A 522 5.35 -14.14 -10.95
C GLU A 522 5.03 -15.64 -11.09
N ARG A 523 5.89 -16.53 -10.57
CA ARG A 523 5.61 -17.97 -10.54
C ARG A 523 4.57 -18.32 -9.47
N ALA A 524 4.63 -17.68 -8.31
CA ALA A 524 3.60 -17.80 -7.28
C ALA A 524 2.23 -17.32 -7.79
N MET A 525 2.19 -16.17 -8.50
CA MET A 525 1.00 -15.69 -9.19
C MET A 525 0.46 -16.75 -10.16
N ALA A 526 1.31 -17.31 -11.04
CA ALA A 526 0.88 -18.32 -12.00
C ALA A 526 0.26 -19.55 -11.29
N ARG A 527 0.86 -20.01 -10.18
CA ARG A 527 0.32 -21.11 -9.37
C ARG A 527 -1.05 -20.78 -8.79
N GLU A 528 -1.22 -19.61 -8.17
CA GLU A 528 -2.49 -19.21 -7.55
C GLU A 528 -3.60 -19.05 -8.58
N MET A 529 -3.29 -18.51 -9.77
CA MET A 529 -4.26 -18.37 -10.85
C MET A 529 -4.89 -19.70 -11.27
N MET A 530 -4.18 -20.82 -11.09
CA MET A 530 -4.71 -22.16 -11.38
C MET A 530 -5.80 -22.60 -10.40
N GLY A 531 -5.87 -22.03 -9.20
CA GLY A 531 -6.86 -22.40 -8.18
C GLY A 531 -6.74 -23.88 -7.80
N ASP A 532 -7.76 -24.66 -8.13
CA ASP A 532 -7.87 -26.09 -7.85
C ASP A 532 -7.33 -26.99 -8.98
N ILE A 533 -6.81 -26.41 -10.07
CA ILE A 533 -6.10 -27.15 -11.11
C ILE A 533 -4.70 -27.50 -10.59
N ALA A 534 -4.29 -28.77 -10.76
CA ALA A 534 -2.94 -29.21 -10.40
C ALA A 534 -1.88 -28.38 -11.13
N PHE A 535 -0.98 -27.75 -10.37
CA PHE A 535 0.13 -26.96 -10.89
C PHE A 535 1.45 -27.50 -10.35
N LEU A 536 2.35 -27.88 -11.24
CA LEU A 536 3.67 -28.43 -10.92
C LEU A 536 4.76 -27.47 -11.41
N GLU A 537 5.50 -26.87 -10.50
CA GLU A 537 6.68 -26.04 -10.81
C GLU A 537 7.91 -26.94 -11.03
N VAL A 538 8.40 -26.96 -12.26
CA VAL A 538 9.56 -27.73 -12.69
C VAL A 538 10.75 -26.78 -12.84
N PHE A 539 11.69 -26.82 -11.90
CA PHE A 539 12.92 -26.04 -11.97
C PHE A 539 13.98 -26.76 -12.79
N VAL A 540 14.24 -26.26 -14.00
CA VAL A 540 15.29 -26.74 -14.89
C VAL A 540 16.56 -25.95 -14.63
N ASP A 541 17.37 -26.50 -13.73
CA ASP A 541 18.57 -25.91 -13.17
C ASP A 541 19.81 -26.25 -14.01
N ALA A 542 20.49 -25.20 -14.45
CA ALA A 542 21.76 -25.27 -15.12
C ALA A 542 22.62 -24.10 -14.61
N PRO A 543 23.87 -24.35 -14.16
CA PRO A 543 24.80 -23.26 -13.85
C PRO A 543 24.94 -22.32 -15.04
N LEU A 544 25.05 -21.01 -14.78
CA LEU A 544 25.14 -19.99 -15.83
C LEU A 544 26.23 -20.31 -16.86
N ALA A 545 27.42 -20.73 -16.42
CA ALA A 545 28.51 -21.11 -17.31
C ALA A 545 28.16 -22.26 -18.26
N VAL A 546 27.35 -23.23 -17.81
CA VAL A 546 26.87 -24.35 -18.64
C VAL A 546 25.82 -23.87 -19.63
N ALA A 547 24.88 -23.02 -19.18
CA ALA A 547 23.87 -22.43 -20.04
C ALA A 547 24.49 -21.55 -21.15
N GLU A 548 25.51 -20.76 -20.78
CA GLU A 548 26.30 -19.90 -21.67
C GLU A 548 27.17 -20.73 -22.63
N ALA A 549 27.78 -21.83 -22.18
CA ALA A 549 28.52 -22.73 -23.07
C ALA A 549 27.62 -23.41 -24.11
N ARG A 550 26.34 -23.65 -23.77
CA ARG A 550 25.36 -24.25 -24.69
C ARG A 550 24.85 -23.27 -25.74
N ASP A 551 24.93 -21.96 -25.52
CA ASP A 551 24.28 -20.82 -26.22
C ASP A 551 23.76 -21.07 -27.65
N VAL A 552 22.75 -21.94 -27.79
CA VAL A 552 22.28 -22.45 -29.08
C VAL A 552 21.76 -21.32 -29.98
N LYS A 553 21.27 -20.25 -29.36
CA LYS A 553 20.65 -19.09 -30.02
C LYS A 553 21.62 -17.90 -30.17
N GLY A 554 22.86 -18.02 -29.68
CA GLY A 554 23.85 -16.93 -29.68
C GLY A 554 23.45 -15.72 -28.83
N LEU A 555 22.54 -15.90 -27.86
CA LEU A 555 21.96 -14.82 -27.05
C LEU A 555 22.90 -14.40 -25.92
N TYR A 556 23.57 -15.35 -25.27
CA TYR A 556 24.56 -15.03 -24.25
C TYR A 556 25.73 -14.24 -24.85
N ALA A 557 26.24 -14.67 -26.00
CA ALA A 557 27.31 -13.97 -26.70
C ALA A 557 26.92 -12.52 -27.05
N LYS A 558 25.68 -12.28 -27.49
CA LYS A 558 25.16 -10.93 -27.76
C LYS A 558 25.00 -10.09 -26.49
N ALA A 559 24.48 -10.68 -25.42
CA ALA A 559 24.34 -10.01 -24.12
C ALA A 559 25.69 -9.57 -23.54
N ARG A 560 26.71 -10.44 -23.59
CA ARG A 560 28.08 -10.12 -23.14
C ARG A 560 28.72 -8.98 -23.94
N ARG A 561 28.35 -8.79 -25.20
CA ARG A 561 28.79 -7.66 -26.03
C ARG A 561 27.97 -6.37 -25.81
N GLY A 562 26.96 -6.40 -24.94
CA GLY A 562 26.07 -5.27 -24.69
C GLY A 562 25.02 -5.04 -25.78
N GLU A 563 24.86 -5.96 -26.73
CA GLU A 563 23.87 -5.85 -27.82
C GLU A 563 22.45 -6.23 -27.36
N LEU A 564 22.33 -6.96 -26.25
CA LEU A 564 21.07 -7.31 -25.60
C LEU A 564 21.12 -6.83 -24.14
N THR A 565 20.17 -5.96 -23.79
CA THR A 565 19.98 -5.49 -22.41
C THR A 565 18.84 -6.25 -21.75
N ASN A 566 18.82 -6.27 -20.41
CA ASN A 566 17.88 -7.00 -19.56
C ASN A 566 17.88 -8.52 -19.81
N PHE A 567 19.06 -9.11 -20.02
CA PHE A 567 19.22 -10.54 -20.24
C PHE A 567 19.38 -11.29 -18.91
N THR A 568 18.44 -12.20 -18.66
CA THR A 568 18.37 -12.96 -17.40
C THR A 568 19.64 -13.81 -17.17
N GLY A 569 20.26 -13.64 -16.00
CA GLY A 569 21.50 -14.28 -15.60
C GLY A 569 22.77 -13.49 -15.95
N ILE A 570 22.66 -12.36 -16.66
CA ILE A 570 23.80 -11.48 -16.98
C ILE A 570 23.61 -10.11 -16.30
N ASP A 571 22.64 -9.33 -16.76
CA ASP A 571 22.32 -7.99 -16.28
C ASP A 571 20.90 -7.88 -15.68
N SER A 572 20.13 -8.97 -15.70
CA SER A 572 18.85 -9.12 -15.00
C SER A 572 18.90 -10.39 -14.10
N PRO A 573 18.40 -10.34 -12.85
CA PRO A 573 18.53 -11.45 -11.91
C PRO A 573 17.62 -12.64 -12.27
N TYR A 574 17.99 -13.82 -11.76
CA TYR A 574 17.14 -15.01 -11.75
C TYR A 574 17.00 -15.49 -10.30
N GLU A 575 15.78 -15.44 -9.77
CA GLU A 575 15.44 -15.92 -8.45
C GLU A 575 15.04 -17.39 -8.52
N ALA A 576 15.94 -18.28 -8.10
CA ALA A 576 15.67 -19.71 -8.08
C ALA A 576 14.44 -20.05 -7.20
N PRO A 577 13.59 -21.02 -7.60
CA PRO A 577 12.54 -21.52 -6.72
C PRO A 577 13.11 -22.12 -5.43
N GLU A 578 12.47 -21.84 -4.29
CA GLU A 578 12.88 -22.43 -3.00
C GLU A 578 12.31 -23.85 -2.82
N SER A 579 11.12 -24.10 -3.37
CA SER A 579 10.39 -25.36 -3.22
C SER A 579 9.70 -25.78 -4.52
N ALA A 580 10.49 -26.09 -5.56
CA ALA A 580 9.96 -26.62 -6.81
C ALA A 580 9.42 -28.05 -6.62
N ASP A 581 8.31 -28.38 -7.30
CA ASP A 581 7.72 -29.74 -7.28
C ASP A 581 8.67 -30.77 -7.95
N ALA A 582 9.44 -30.32 -8.94
CA ALA A 582 10.54 -31.11 -9.52
C ALA A 582 11.77 -30.24 -9.77
N HIS A 583 12.93 -30.64 -9.23
CA HIS A 583 14.21 -29.96 -9.43
C HIS A 583 15.15 -30.78 -10.33
N ILE A 584 15.39 -30.28 -11.53
CA ILE A 584 16.14 -30.94 -12.59
C ILE A 584 17.51 -30.29 -12.78
N GLN A 585 18.56 -30.92 -12.24
CA GLN A 585 19.94 -30.50 -12.48
C GLN A 585 20.46 -31.06 -13.82
N THR A 586 20.40 -30.25 -14.88
CA THR A 586 20.72 -30.68 -16.26
C THR A 586 22.22 -30.85 -16.55
N SER A 587 23.08 -30.55 -15.58
CA SER A 587 24.51 -30.90 -15.61
C SER A 587 24.79 -32.32 -15.11
N LYS A 588 23.83 -32.96 -14.43
CA LYS A 588 23.98 -34.29 -13.82
C LYS A 588 23.01 -35.34 -14.37
N ARG A 589 22.07 -34.93 -15.21
CA ARG A 589 21.02 -35.80 -15.76
C ARG A 589 20.87 -35.56 -17.25
N SER A 590 20.62 -36.63 -17.98
CA SER A 590 20.20 -36.57 -19.38
C SER A 590 18.76 -36.06 -19.51
N ALA A 591 18.40 -35.56 -20.68
CA ALA A 591 17.04 -35.09 -20.94
C ALA A 591 15.98 -36.20 -20.81
N PRO A 592 16.21 -37.46 -21.26
CA PRO A 592 15.27 -38.56 -21.04
C PRO A 592 15.04 -38.89 -19.55
N GLU A 593 16.11 -38.96 -18.75
CA GLU A 593 15.99 -39.21 -17.29
C GLU A 593 15.22 -38.08 -16.59
N ALA A 594 15.42 -36.84 -17.03
CA ALA A 594 14.68 -35.69 -16.52
C ALA A 594 13.19 -35.77 -16.86
N ALA A 595 12.84 -36.16 -18.09
CA ALA A 595 11.45 -36.31 -18.52
C ALA A 595 10.73 -37.39 -17.71
N GLU A 596 11.37 -38.54 -17.48
CA GLU A 596 10.80 -39.63 -16.68
C GLU A 596 10.55 -39.20 -15.23
N LEU A 597 11.48 -38.45 -14.63
CA LEU A 597 11.30 -37.91 -13.28
C LEU A 597 10.07 -37.00 -13.19
N ILE A 598 9.88 -36.11 -14.16
CA ILE A 598 8.74 -35.19 -14.21
C ILE A 598 7.42 -35.95 -14.35
N LEU A 599 7.36 -36.95 -15.23
CA LEU A 599 6.18 -37.80 -15.39
C LEU A 599 5.83 -38.55 -14.10
N ASN A 600 6.84 -39.03 -13.37
CA ASN A 600 6.63 -39.69 -12.10
C ASN A 600 6.06 -38.73 -11.03
N VAL A 601 6.49 -37.47 -11.02
CA VAL A 601 5.89 -36.44 -10.14
C VAL A 601 4.46 -36.14 -10.57
N LEU A 602 4.20 -35.97 -11.88
CA LEU A 602 2.86 -35.74 -12.41
C LEU A 602 1.89 -36.85 -11.99
N ARG A 603 2.23 -38.11 -12.25
CA ARG A 603 1.41 -39.29 -11.92
C ARG A 603 1.11 -39.41 -10.42
N LYS A 604 2.00 -38.96 -9.54
CA LYS A 604 1.76 -38.92 -8.09
C LYS A 604 0.80 -37.82 -7.68
N THR A 605 0.77 -36.73 -8.44
CA THR A 605 -0.01 -35.52 -8.13
C THR A 605 -1.40 -35.55 -8.77
N THR A 606 -1.54 -36.27 -9.89
CA THR A 606 -2.79 -36.42 -10.64
C THR A 606 -3.15 -37.91 -10.76
N PRO A 607 -4.00 -38.44 -9.86
CA PRO A 607 -4.48 -39.82 -9.95
C PRO A 607 -5.40 -40.06 -11.16
#